data_AF-A0A1M5T4X8-F1
#
_entry.id   AF-A0A1M5T4X8-F1
#
_cell.length_a   1.000
_cell.length_b   1.000
_cell.length_c   1.000
_cell.angle_alpha   90.00
_cell.angle_beta   90.00
_cell.angle_gamma   90.00
#
_symmetry.space_group_name_H-M   'P 1'
#
loop_
_entity.id
_entity.type
_entity.pdbx_description
1 polymer ?
#
loop_
_entity_poly.entity_id
_entity_poly.type
_entity_poly.pdbx_seq_one_letter_code
_entity_poly.pdbx_strand_id
1 'polypeptide(L)'
;MEGNESYKTAYAAAYARLIEQHEPTETRLFNDIFVKNFFSKYINSIMKFGAIRKFMISMYNSTSIGLYGLQVCRTKYIDEKLHMEVH
;
A
#
# COMPACT_ATOMS: atom_id res chain seq x y z
N MET A 1 27.41 -9.14 1.84
CA MET A 1 26.02 -9.37 2.30
C MET A 1 25.11 -8.88 1.20
N GLU A 2 24.68 -9.76 0.29
CA GLU A 2 23.61 -9.44 -0.66
C GLU A 2 22.34 -9.19 0.17
N GLY A 3 22.05 -7.91 0.41
CA GLY A 3 20.84 -7.51 1.10
C GLY A 3 19.64 -7.98 0.27
N ASN A 4 18.68 -8.61 0.92
CA ASN A 4 17.51 -9.20 0.28
C ASN A 4 16.64 -8.08 -0.36
N GLU A 5 16.94 -7.68 -1.59
CA GLU A 5 16.23 -6.62 -2.32
C GLU A 5 14.73 -6.93 -2.46
N SER A 6 14.37 -8.22 -2.44
CA SER A 6 12.98 -8.67 -2.42
C SER A 6 12.23 -8.21 -1.17
N TYR A 7 12.89 -8.12 -0.01
CA TYR A 7 12.28 -7.58 1.20
C TYR A 7 11.94 -6.09 1.05
N LYS A 8 12.86 -5.30 0.48
CA LYS A 8 12.65 -3.86 0.29
C LYS A 8 11.47 -3.59 -0.64
N THR A 9 11.38 -4.32 -1.74
CA THR A 9 10.28 -4.18 -2.70
C THR A 9 8.95 -4.68 -2.13
N ALA A 10 8.94 -5.80 -1.40
CA ALA A 10 7.76 -6.29 -0.70
C ALA A 10 7.26 -5.30 0.36
N TYR A 11 8.17 -4.74 1.15
CA TYR A 11 7.84 -3.73 2.17
C TYR A 11 7.27 -2.46 1.53
N ALA A 12 7.85 -2.00 0.41
CA ALA A 12 7.35 -0.86 -0.35
C ALA A 12 5.92 -1.11 -0.88
N ALA A 13 5.64 -2.30 -1.41
CA ALA A 13 4.29 -2.66 -1.87
C ALA A 13 3.30 -2.72 -0.70
N ALA A 14 3.68 -3.32 0.43
CA ALA A 14 2.87 -3.35 1.63
C ALA A 14 2.58 -1.93 2.18
N TYR A 15 3.54 -1.01 2.04
CA TYR A 15 3.37 0.38 2.46
C TYR A 15 2.31 1.11 1.63
N ALA A 16 2.31 0.92 0.31
CA ALA A 16 1.28 1.47 -0.56
C ALA A 16 -0.11 0.96 -0.18
N ARG A 17 -0.23 -0.35 0.11
CA ARG A 17 -1.47 -0.95 0.61
C ARG A 17 -1.89 -0.39 1.96
N LEU A 18 -0.94 -0.15 2.87
CA LEU A 18 -1.23 0.43 4.18
C LEU A 18 -1.82 1.83 4.08
N ILE A 19 -1.25 2.67 3.21
CA ILE A 19 -1.77 4.02 2.94
C ILE A 19 -3.21 3.94 2.44
N GLU A 20 -3.48 3.06 1.48
CA GLU A 20 -4.81 2.84 0.91
C GLU A 20 -5.83 2.42 1.99
N GLN A 21 -5.44 1.57 2.95
CA GLN A 21 -6.31 1.16 4.07
C GLN A 21 -6.60 2.27 5.10
N HIS A 22 -5.98 3.44 4.97
CA HIS A 22 -6.25 4.63 5.76
C HIS A 22 -7.01 5.72 4.98
N GLU A 23 -7.28 5.49 3.69
CA GLU A 23 -8.21 6.33 2.94
C GLU A 23 -9.67 6.02 3.31
N PRO A 24 -10.58 7.02 3.15
CA PRO A 24 -12.01 6.84 3.36
C PRO A 24 -12.57 5.65 2.59
N THR A 25 -13.56 4.99 3.15
CA THR A 25 -14.16 3.78 2.56
C THR A 25 -14.75 4.06 1.18
N GLU A 26 -15.28 5.26 0.94
CA GLU A 26 -15.89 5.66 -0.32
C GLU A 26 -14.88 5.79 -1.47
N THR A 27 -13.62 6.07 -1.14
CA THR A 27 -12.55 6.29 -2.13
C THR A 27 -11.55 5.14 -2.22
N ARG A 28 -11.63 4.19 -1.28
CA ARG A 28 -10.71 3.06 -1.19
C ARG A 28 -10.96 2.06 -2.32
N LEU A 29 -9.88 1.62 -2.98
CA LEU A 29 -9.96 0.75 -4.15
C LEU A 29 -9.98 -0.75 -3.82
N PHE A 30 -9.51 -1.16 -2.63
CA PHE A 30 -9.54 -2.55 -2.15
C PHE A 30 -9.47 -2.62 -0.62
N ASN A 31 -9.82 -3.76 -0.03
CA ASN A 31 -9.78 -3.97 1.42
C ASN A 31 -8.76 -5.04 1.82
N ASP A 32 -7.59 -4.61 2.29
CA ASP A 32 -6.54 -5.49 2.84
C ASP A 32 -6.58 -5.48 4.37
N ILE A 33 -7.25 -6.46 4.97
CA ILE A 33 -7.40 -6.56 6.43
C ILE A 33 -6.10 -6.96 7.15
N PHE A 34 -5.12 -7.50 6.43
CA PHE A 34 -3.90 -8.05 7.00
C PHE A 34 -2.74 -7.05 6.99
N VAL A 35 -2.75 -6.08 6.07
CA VAL A 35 -1.60 -5.18 5.86
C VAL A 35 -1.14 -4.51 7.15
N LYS A 36 -2.07 -4.10 8.01
CA LYS A 36 -1.78 -3.42 9.28
C LYS A 36 -0.94 -4.26 10.24
N ASN A 37 -1.01 -5.59 10.13
CA ASN A 37 -0.28 -6.53 10.99
C ASN A 37 1.22 -6.58 10.65
N PHE A 38 1.61 -6.18 9.44
CA PHE A 38 3.02 -6.10 9.04
C PHE A 38 3.72 -4.83 9.56
N PHE A 39 2.98 -3.89 10.15
CA PHE A 39 3.50 -2.61 10.62
C PHE A 39 3.32 -2.45 12.13
N SER A 40 4.25 -1.70 12.74
CA SER A 40 4.16 -1.40 14.17
C SER A 40 2.93 -0.56 14.48
N LYS A 41 2.45 -0.63 15.74
CA LYS A 41 1.36 0.23 16.22
C LYS A 41 1.66 1.72 16.03
N TYR A 42 2.93 2.10 16.14
CA TYR A 42 3.37 3.48 15.91
C TYR A 42 3.14 3.91 14.46
N ILE A 43 3.57 3.11 13.47
CA ILE A 43 3.34 3.39 12.05
C ILE A 43 1.84 3.47 11.75
N ASN A 44 1.05 2.52 12.26
CA ASN A 44 -0.40 2.54 12.11
C ASN A 44 -1.05 3.80 12.72
N SER A 45 -0.51 4.32 13.84
CA SER A 45 -1.04 5.52 14.47
C SER A 45 -0.76 6.77 13.64
N ILE A 46 0.49 6.94 13.16
CA ILE A 46 0.86 8.12 12.37
C ILE A 46 0.16 8.15 10.99
N MET A 47 -0.21 6.99 10.45
CA MET A 47 -0.92 6.90 9.16
C MET A 47 -2.34 7.48 9.20
N LYS A 48 -2.91 7.69 10.39
CA LYS A 48 -4.21 8.36 10.54
C LYS A 48 -4.16 9.83 10.09
N PHE A 49 -2.99 10.46 10.12
CA PHE A 49 -2.82 11.85 9.72
C PHE A 49 -2.65 11.97 8.20
N GLY A 50 -3.61 12.64 7.54
CA GLY A 50 -3.61 12.79 6.07
C GLY A 50 -2.36 13.50 5.52
N ALA A 51 -1.78 14.45 6.26
CA ALA A 51 -0.54 15.11 5.87
C ALA A 51 0.65 14.12 5.80
N ILE A 52 0.72 13.19 6.76
CA ILE A 52 1.75 12.13 6.78
C ILE A 52 1.55 11.21 5.59
N ARG A 53 0.31 10.81 5.26
CA ARG A 53 0.04 10.00 4.08
C ARG A 53 0.49 10.69 2.78
N LYS A 54 0.13 11.96 2.59
CA LYS A 54 0.56 12.74 1.41
C LYS A 54 2.08 12.86 1.31
N PHE A 55 2.76 13.10 2.44
CA PHE A 55 4.21 13.11 2.48
C PHE A 55 4.80 11.77 2.08
N MET A 56 4.28 10.66 2.62
CA MET A 56 4.75 9.32 2.28
C MET A 56 4.48 8.96 0.81
N ILE A 57 3.33 9.36 0.24
CA ILE A 57 3.05 9.21 -1.20
C ILE A 57 4.08 9.98 -2.04
N SER A 58 4.42 11.21 -1.62
CA SER A 58 5.46 12.00 -2.29
C SER A 58 6.82 11.31 -2.24
N MET A 59 7.22 10.80 -1.06
CA MET A 59 8.44 10.01 -0.91
C MET A 59 8.42 8.75 -1.78
N TYR A 60 7.28 8.06 -1.85
CA TYR A 60 7.12 6.86 -2.66
C TYR A 60 7.24 7.15 -4.16
N ASN A 61 6.68 8.27 -4.61
CA ASN A 61 6.75 8.72 -6.00
C ASN A 61 8.06 9.43 -6.34
N SER A 62 8.93 9.73 -5.36
CA SER A 62 10.23 10.38 -5.61
C SER A 62 11.16 9.52 -6.47
N THR A 63 11.00 8.19 -6.42
CA THR A 63 11.75 7.24 -7.26
C THR A 63 11.19 7.18 -8.68
N SER A 64 9.85 7.19 -8.82
CA SER A 64 9.16 7.20 -10.11
C SER A 64 7.76 7.77 -9.94
N ILE A 65 7.40 8.72 -10.80
CA ILE A 65 6.10 9.38 -10.76
C ILE A 65 5.00 8.34 -10.98
N GLY A 66 4.03 8.30 -10.07
CA GLY A 66 2.86 7.41 -10.17
C GLY A 66 3.08 5.99 -9.64
N LEU A 67 4.24 5.68 -9.05
CA LEU A 67 4.52 4.36 -8.47
C LEU A 67 3.48 3.95 -7.42
N TYR A 68 3.00 4.89 -6.60
CA TYR A 68 1.93 4.63 -5.63
C TYR A 68 0.66 4.15 -6.33
N GLY A 69 0.19 4.91 -7.33
CA GLY A 69 -1.00 4.58 -8.09
C GLY A 69 -0.87 3.24 -8.81
N LEU A 70 0.32 2.94 -9.35
CA LEU A 70 0.61 1.64 -9.96
C LEU A 70 0.39 0.49 -8.98
N GLN A 71 0.90 0.58 -7.74
CA GLN A 71 0.73 -0.51 -6.76
C GLN A 71 -0.71 -0.68 -6.32
N VAL A 72 -1.45 0.42 -6.16
CA VAL A 72 -2.87 0.39 -5.79
C VAL A 72 -3.70 -0.25 -6.91
N CYS A 73 -3.53 0.20 -8.16
CA CYS A 73 -4.21 -0.36 -9.32
C CYS A 73 -3.83 -1.83 -9.55
N ARG A 74 -2.56 -2.19 -9.38
CA ARG A 74 -2.08 -3.58 -9.48
C ARG A 74 -2.78 -4.48 -8.46
N THR A 75 -2.89 -4.03 -7.21
CA THR A 75 -3.54 -4.81 -6.15
C THR A 75 -5.01 -5.01 -6.47
N LYS A 76 -5.73 -3.93 -6.82
CA LYS A 76 -7.12 -4.00 -7.27
C LYS A 76 -7.31 -4.98 -8.44
N TYR A 77 -6.49 -4.88 -9.48
CA TYR A 77 -6.60 -5.74 -10.66
C TYR A 77 -6.42 -7.22 -10.32
N ILE A 78 -5.42 -7.56 -9.50
CA ILE A 78 -5.16 -8.94 -9.10
C ILE A 78 -6.31 -9.48 -8.25
N ASP A 79 -6.80 -8.70 -7.28
CA ASP A 79 -7.93 -9.09 -6.44
C ASP A 79 -9.20 -9.32 -7.27
N GLU A 80 -9.52 -8.40 -8.19
CA GLU A 80 -10.66 -8.53 -9.11
C GLU A 80 -10.53 -9.79 -9.98
N LYS A 81 -9.33 -10.09 -10.50
CA LYS A 81 -9.09 -11.29 -11.30
C LYS A 81 -9.28 -12.57 -10.50
N LEU A 82 -8.73 -12.63 -9.30
CA LEU A 82 -8.90 -13.79 -8.41
C LEU A 82 -10.36 -14.00 -8.02
N HIS A 83 -11.11 -12.93 -7.77
CA HIS A 83 -12.54 -13.03 -7.49
C HIS A 83 -13.34 -13.57 -8.68
N MET A 84 -12.97 -13.23 -9.92
CA MET A 84 -13.64 -13.76 -11.12
C MET A 84 -13.31 -15.23 -11.39
N GLU A 85 -12.12 -15.71 -11.06
CA GLU A 85 -11.71 -17.12 -11.29
C GLU A 85 -12.26 -18.10 -10.24
N VAL A 86 -12.70 -17.61 -9.09
CA VAL A 86 -13.27 -18.43 -8.00
C VAL A 86 -14.80 -18.63 -8.18
N HIS A 87 -15.41 -18.00 -9.20
CA HIS A 87 -16.81 -18.14 -9.59
C HIS A 87 -16.97 -18.91 -10.90
#